data_AF-A0AA86VB61-F1
#
_entry.id   AF-A0AA86VB61-F1
#
_cell.length_a   1.000
_cell.length_b   1.000
_cell.length_c   1.000
_cell.angle_alpha   90.00
_cell.angle_beta   90.00
_cell.angle_gamma   90.00
#
_symmetry.space_group_name_H-M   'P 1'
#
loop_
_entity.id
_entity.type
_entity.pdbx_description
1 polymer ?
#
loop_
_entity_poly.entity_id
_entity_poly.type
_entity_poly.pdbx_seq_one_letter_code
_entity_poly.pdbx_strand_id
1 'polypeptide(L)' 'MLWNPKHPYFYCIGLAGISMGERTILAPNMLPSVNRIGDDGVVVDNGTTLTMLPEKLYNAVVSEFD' A
#
# COMPACT_ATOMS: atom_id res chain seq x y z
N MET A 1 10.08 -8.31 4.52
CA MET A 1 10.45 -7.03 3.87
C MET A 1 10.72 -7.31 2.41
N LEU A 2 10.17 -6.49 1.52
CA LEU A 2 10.41 -6.58 0.08
C LEU A 2 11.64 -5.75 -0.29
N TRP A 3 12.45 -6.24 -1.21
CA TRP A 3 13.57 -5.48 -1.76
C TRP A 3 13.07 -4.53 -2.84
N ASN A 4 13.48 -3.26 -2.77
CA ASN A 4 13.23 -2.28 -3.82
C ASN A 4 14.56 -1.87 -4.49
N PRO A 5 14.77 -2.20 -5.78
CA PRO A 5 16.02 -1.90 -6.47
C PRO A 5 16.25 -0.40 -6.72
N LYS A 6 15.16 0.40 -6.75
CA LYS A 6 15.19 1.85 -6.96
C LYS A 6 15.39 2.62 -5.66
N HIS A 7 14.81 2.11 -4.56
CA HIS A 7 14.86 2.73 -3.24
C HIS A 7 15.27 1.71 -2.16
N PRO A 8 16.54 1.28 -2.13
CA PRO A 8 17.01 0.17 -1.29
C PRO A 8 17.04 0.48 0.21
N TYR A 9 16.85 1.74 0.58
CA TYR A 9 16.87 2.25 1.95
C TYR A 9 15.47 2.32 2.59
N PHE A 10 14.39 2.16 1.81
CA PHE A 10 13.04 2.13 2.36
C PHE A 10 12.70 0.77 2.94
N TYR A 11 11.89 0.80 4.01
CA TYR A 11 11.29 -0.41 4.55
C TYR A 11 10.02 -0.75 3.75
N CYS A 12 10.19 -1.58 2.72
CA CYS A 12 9.08 -1.96 1.83
C CYS A 12 8.34 -3.22 2.31
N ILE A 13 7.02 -3.18 2.22
CA ILE A 13 6.11 -4.30 2.48
C ILE A 13 5.13 -4.48 1.32
N GLY A 14 4.50 -5.66 1.26
CA GLY A 14 3.38 -5.93 0.36
C GLY A 14 2.06 -5.69 1.10
N LEU A 15 1.11 -5.02 0.44
CA LEU A 15 -0.26 -4.88 0.94
C LEU A 15 -1.19 -5.78 0.12
N ALA A 16 -1.81 -6.76 0.77
CA ALA A 16 -2.77 -7.66 0.12
C ALA A 16 -4.19 -7.06 0.04
N GLY A 17 -4.58 -6.27 1.05
CA GLY A 17 -5.88 -5.65 1.15
C GLY A 17 -6.05 -4.94 2.49
N ILE A 18 -7.19 -4.28 2.65
CA ILE A 18 -7.59 -3.58 3.86
C ILE A 18 -8.94 -4.16 4.30
N SER A 19 -9.04 -4.61 5.54
CA SER A 19 -10.29 -5.14 6.12
C SER A 19 -10.89 -4.14 7.09
N MET A 20 -12.20 -3.93 6.99
CA MET A 20 -13.00 -3.07 7.85
C MET A 20 -14.27 -3.79 8.25
N GLY A 21 -14.39 -4.14 9.53
CA GLY A 21 -15.45 -5.04 9.99
C GLY A 21 -15.41 -6.38 9.23
N GLU A 22 -16.52 -6.76 8.62
CA GLU A 22 -16.65 -7.98 7.82
C GLU A 22 -16.27 -7.82 6.34
N ARG A 23 -15.95 -6.59 5.91
CA ARG A 23 -15.65 -6.28 4.51
C ARG A 23 -14.15 -6.20 4.29
N THR A 24 -13.70 -6.67 3.12
CA THR A 24 -12.30 -6.61 2.71
C THR A 24 -12.20 -5.99 1.33
N ILE A 25 -11.44 -4.91 1.23
CA ILE A 25 -11.08 -4.25 -0.03
C ILE A 25 -9.72 -4.78 -0.44
N LEU A 26 -9.66 -5.45 -1.60
CA LEU A 26 -8.40 -5.97 -2.13
C LEU A 26 -7.50 -4.83 -2.61
N ALA A 27 -6.20 -4.97 -2.37
CA ALA A 27 -5.24 -4.00 -2.84
C ALA A 27 -5.07 -4.09 -4.37
N PRO A 28 -4.83 -2.96 -5.07
CA PRO A 28 -4.43 -2.98 -6.47
C PRO A 28 -3.15 -3.80 -6.68
N ASN A 29 -3.00 -4.41 -7.86
CA ASN A 29 -1.88 -5.32 -8.18
C ASN A 29 -0.47 -4.75 -7.94
N MET A 30 -0.32 -3.42 -7.90
CA MET A 30 0.94 -2.74 -7.65
C MET A 30 1.34 -2.67 -6.17
N LEU A 31 0.49 -3.06 -5.21
CA LEU A 31 0.81 -2.95 -3.78
C LEU A 31 1.29 -4.26 -3.10
N PRO A 32 0.89 -5.47 -3.54
CA PRO A 32 1.36 -6.72 -2.93
C PRO A 32 2.86 -7.03 -3.10
N SER A 33 3.52 -6.45 -4.10
CA SER A 33 4.91 -6.74 -4.43
C SER A 33 5.64 -5.51 -4.96
N VAL A 34 6.97 -5.53 -4.93
CA VAL A 34 7.81 -4.54 -5.63
C VAL A 34 8.19 -5.11 -6.99
N ASN A 35 7.94 -4.35 -8.06
CA ASN A 35 8.29 -4.77 -9.41
C ASN A 35 9.81 -4.65 -9.67
N ARG A 36 10.24 -5.14 -10.83
CA ARG A 36 11.67 -5.21 -11.20
C ARG A 36 12.36 -3.85 -11.28
N ILE A 37 11.60 -2.77 -11.47
CA ILE A 37 12.12 -1.40 -11.58
C ILE A 37 11.92 -0.58 -10.29
N GLY A 38 11.27 -1.14 -9.28
CA GLY A 38 11.11 -0.51 -7.97
C GLY A 38 9.97 0.50 -7.84
N ASP A 39 9.00 0.49 -8.74
CA ASP A 39 7.89 1.48 -8.76
C ASP A 39 6.65 1.05 -7.95
N ASP A 40 6.62 -0.22 -7.54
CA ASP A 40 5.48 -0.84 -6.85
C ASP A 40 5.82 -1.12 -5.37
N GLY A 41 4.82 -1.50 -4.58
CA GLY A 41 4.90 -1.85 -3.17
C GLY A 41 4.40 -0.74 -2.24
N VAL A 42 4.62 -0.92 -0.93
CA VAL A 42 4.25 0.03 0.11
C VAL A 42 5.45 0.32 0.99
N VAL A 43 5.65 1.58 1.37
CA VAL A 43 6.70 2.01 2.29
C VAL A 43 6.11 2.22 3.68
N VAL A 44 6.81 1.71 4.70
CA VAL A 44 6.56 2.11 6.09
C VAL A 44 7.46 3.30 6.39
N ASP A 45 6.85 4.46 6.62
CA ASP A 45 7.55 5.73 6.79
C ASP A 45 7.10 6.42 8.09
N ASN A 46 8.05 6.70 8.98
CA ASN A 46 7.81 7.48 10.19
C ASN A 46 7.92 8.99 9.97
N GLY A 47 8.43 9.43 8.81
CA GLY A 47 8.51 10.84 8.40
C GLY A 47 7.21 11.40 7.84
N THR A 48 6.21 10.55 7.58
CA THR A 48 4.90 10.95 7.04
C THR A 48 3.79 10.71 8.08
N THR A 49 3.10 11.78 8.47
CA THR A 49 2.07 11.74 9.54
C THR A 49 0.81 10.93 9.17
N LEU A 50 0.42 10.94 7.89
CA LEU A 50 -0.82 10.33 7.41
C LEU A 50 -0.52 9.15 6.48
N THR A 51 -1.32 8.08 6.59
CA THR A 51 -1.28 6.97 5.62
C THR A 51 -1.77 7.46 4.27
N MET A 52 -0.88 7.42 3.26
CA MET A 52 -1.24 7.75 1.89
C MET A 52 -1.63 6.47 1.13
N LEU A 53 -2.79 6.51 0.47
CA LEU A 53 -3.28 5.42 -0.38
C LEU A 53 -3.46 5.93 -1.82
N PRO A 54 -3.30 5.08 -2.84
CA PRO A 54 -3.70 5.43 -4.20
C PRO A 54 -5.16 5.86 -4.23
N GLU A 55 -5.48 6.92 -4.98
CA GLU A 55 -6.80 7.57 -4.99
C GLU A 55 -7.98 6.58 -5.04
N LYS A 56 -7.92 5.58 -5.93
CA LYS A 56 -8.98 4.57 -6.05
C LYS A 56 -9.15 3.72 -4.80
N LEU A 57 -8.04 3.32 -4.16
CA LEU A 57 -8.06 2.54 -2.93
C LEU A 57 -8.51 3.40 -1.75
N TYR A 58 -8.06 4.66 -1.69
CA TYR A 58 -8.53 5.63 -0.70
C TYR A 58 -10.05 5.82 -0.76
N ASN A 59 -10.59 6.10 -1.94
CA ASN A 59 -12.03 6.33 -2.11
C ASN A 59 -12.86 5.08 -1.75
N ALA A 60 -12.38 3.88 -2.11
CA ALA A 60 -13.02 2.62 -1.71
C ALA A 60 -13.01 2.43 -0.19
N VAL A 61 -11.93 2.83 0.49
CA VAL A 61 -11.85 2.76 1.95
C VAL A 61 -12.80 3.75 2.59
N VAL A 62 -12.83 5.00 2.12
CA VAL A 62 -13.72 6.05 2.64
C VAL A 62 -15.19 5.65 2.50
N SER A 63 -15.58 5.03 1.38
CA SER A 63 -16.99 4.62 1.17
C SER A 63 -17.51 3.53 2.11
N GLU A 64 -16.64 2.87 2.89
CA GLU A 64 -17.07 1.90 3.90
C GLU A 64 -17.29 2.55 5.29
N PHE A 65 -17.01 3.84 5.45
CA PHE A 65 -17.28 4.59 6.68
C PHE A 65 -18.63 5.32 6.68
N ASP A 66 -19.28 5.43 5.50
CA ASP A 66 -20.63 6.00 5.33
C ASP A 66 -21.72 4.95 5.56
#